data_AF-T0G1F1-F1
#
_entry.id   AF-T0G1F1-F1
#
_cell.length_a   1.000
_cell.length_b   1.000
_cell.length_c   1.000
_cell.angle_alpha   90.00
_cell.angle_beta   90.00
_cell.angle_gamma   90.00
#
_symmetry.space_group_name_H-M   'P 1'
#
loop_
_entity.id
_entity.type
_entity.pdbx_description
1 polymer ?
#
loop_
_entity_poly.entity_id
_entity_poly.type
_entity_poly.pdbx_seq_one_letter_code
_entity_poly.pdbx_strand_id
1 'polypeptide(L)'
;MVTTVLDSMEGTIVDLSEGGAQVAGCGLPVRSQCQIDYEGHVVFGTVQWSEEDRMGIRFPYELADGPLFDRLEIARAARLTPTALQPRTLGARPAGGFGRRFG
;
A
#
# COMPACT_ATOMS: atom_id res chain seq x y z
N MET A 1 10.18 -13.65 -4.37
CA MET A 1 10.35 -14.66 -3.31
C MET A 1 10.78 -13.95 -2.04
N VAL A 2 10.33 -14.35 -0.85
CA VAL A 2 10.80 -13.80 0.43
C VAL A 2 11.76 -14.80 1.06
N THR A 3 13.03 -14.44 1.15
CA THR A 3 14.08 -15.29 1.71
C THR A 3 14.50 -14.73 3.07
N THR A 4 14.42 -15.54 4.10
CA THR A 4 14.98 -15.24 5.42
C THR A 4 16.25 -16.08 5.62
N VAL A 5 17.02 -15.77 6.66
CA VAL A 5 18.24 -16.53 7.00
C VAL A 5 17.95 -18.02 7.21
N LEU A 6 16.71 -18.37 7.55
CA LEU A 6 16.31 -19.72 7.92
C LEU A 6 15.38 -20.39 6.88
N ASP A 7 14.58 -19.61 6.14
CA ASP A 7 13.54 -20.14 5.26
C ASP A 7 13.32 -19.27 4.02
N SER A 8 12.97 -19.89 2.89
CA SER A 8 12.52 -19.20 1.68
C SER A 8 11.04 -19.48 1.43
N MET A 9 10.25 -18.41 1.34
CA MET A 9 8.80 -18.45 1.22
C MET A 9 8.35 -17.71 -0.03
N GLU A 10 7.36 -18.26 -0.74
CA GLU A 10 6.69 -17.53 -1.81
C GLU A 10 5.64 -16.60 -1.21
N GLY A 11 5.71 -15.32 -1.56
CA GLY A 11 4.80 -14.28 -1.09
C GLY A 11 4.51 -13.30 -2.21
N THR A 12 3.28 -12.79 -2.24
CA THR A 12 2.83 -11.81 -3.23
C THR A 12 2.93 -10.41 -2.63
N ILE A 13 3.73 -9.53 -3.23
CA ILE A 13 3.74 -8.11 -2.84
C ILE A 13 2.43 -7.48 -3.30
N VAL A 14 1.58 -7.13 -2.35
CA VAL A 14 0.26 -6.52 -2.60
C VAL A 14 0.32 -4.99 -2.56
N ASP A 15 1.29 -4.43 -1.83
CA ASP A 15 1.57 -3.00 -1.81
C ASP A 15 3.08 -2.76 -1.71
N LEU A 16 3.56 -1.72 -2.39
CA LEU A 16 4.97 -1.33 -2.40
C LEU A 16 5.07 0.19 -2.24
N SER A 17 5.95 0.62 -1.33
CA SER A 17 6.21 2.02 -0.98
C SER A 17 7.70 2.27 -0.80
N GLU A 18 8.13 3.54 -0.84
CA GLU A 18 9.56 3.92 -0.84
C GLU A 18 10.28 3.38 0.41
N GLY A 19 9.56 3.34 1.53
CA GLY A 19 10.07 2.86 2.81
C GLY A 19 9.58 1.47 3.23
N GLY A 20 8.83 0.73 2.41
CA GLY A 20 8.32 -0.57 2.82
C GLY A 20 7.44 -1.30 1.81
N ALA A 21 7.12 -2.55 2.11
CA ALA A 21 6.26 -3.40 1.29
C ALA A 21 5.25 -4.15 2.15
N GLN A 22 4.07 -4.40 1.60
CA GLN A 22 3.10 -5.33 2.15
C GLN A 22 3.15 -6.62 1.33
N VAL A 23 3.36 -7.73 2.02
CA VAL A 23 3.41 -9.07 1.43
C VAL A 23 2.24 -9.89 1.95
N ALA A 24 1.56 -10.58 1.05
CA ALA A 24 0.49 -11.52 1.34
C ALA A 24 0.90 -12.95 0.97
N GLY A 25 0.36 -13.95 1.67
CA GLY A 25 0.65 -15.38 1.46
C GLY A 25 1.79 -15.92 2.33
N CYS A 26 2.42 -15.06 3.14
CA CYS A 26 3.36 -15.49 4.16
C CYS A 26 3.35 -14.51 5.34
N GLY A 27 3.64 -15.03 6.53
CA GLY A 27 3.71 -14.27 7.78
C GLY A 27 5.01 -14.61 8.51
N LEU A 28 5.77 -13.57 8.86
CA LEU A 28 6.99 -13.70 9.66
C LEU A 28 6.81 -12.95 10.97
N PRO A 29 7.45 -13.38 12.07
CA PRO A 29 7.30 -12.72 13.36
C PRO A 29 7.70 -11.24 13.26
N VAL A 30 6.98 -10.39 13.99
CA VAL A 30 7.28 -8.96 14.07
C VAL A 30 8.73 -8.74 14.51
N ARG A 31 9.42 -7.80 13.87
CA ARG A 31 10.86 -7.50 13.96
C ARG A 31 11.81 -8.52 13.35
N SER A 32 11.31 -9.53 12.66
CA SER A 32 12.18 -10.41 11.87
C SER A 32 12.78 -9.66 10.69
N GLN A 33 14.06 -9.91 10.41
CA GLN A 33 14.68 -9.48 9.16
C GLN A 33 14.38 -10.48 8.05
N CYS A 34 14.02 -9.97 6.89
CA CYS A 34 13.73 -10.73 5.71
C CYS A 34 14.34 -10.05 4.48
N GLN A 35 14.64 -10.86 3.48
CA GLN A 35 15.12 -10.44 2.19
C GLN A 35 14.01 -10.68 1.18
N ILE A 36 13.76 -9.71 0.31
CA ILE A 36 12.81 -9.82 -0.78
C ILE A 36 13.64 -9.95 -2.05
N ASP A 37 13.60 -11.13 -2.67
CA ASP A 37 14.17 -11.36 -4.00
C ASP A 37 13.09 -11.10 -5.05
N TYR A 38 13.37 -10.18 -5.95
CA TYR A 38 12.54 -9.89 -7.11
C TYR A 38 13.41 -9.70 -8.35
N GLU A 39 13.23 -10.57 -9.35
CA GLU A 39 13.98 -10.55 -10.62
C GLU A 39 15.51 -10.49 -10.44
N GLY A 40 16.04 -11.19 -9.43
CA GLY A 40 17.47 -11.21 -9.13
C GLY A 40 17.98 -9.98 -8.38
N HIS A 41 17.10 -9.06 -8.00
CA HIS A 41 17.41 -8.00 -7.03
C HIS A 41 16.91 -8.38 -5.64
N VAL A 42 17.81 -8.29 -4.67
CA VAL A 42 17.54 -8.62 -3.27
C VAL A 42 17.48 -7.33 -2.45
N VAL A 43 16.34 -7.08 -1.80
CA VAL A 43 16.13 -5.95 -0.90
C VAL A 43 15.92 -6.44 0.52
N PHE A 44 16.55 -5.79 1.47
CA PHE A 44 16.46 -6.16 2.88
C PHE A 44 15.37 -5.34 3.57
N GLY A 45 14.61 -5.97 4.45
CA GLY A 45 13.56 -5.31 5.21
C GLY A 45 13.33 -5.94 6.58
N THR A 46 12.69 -5.18 7.45
CA THR A 46 12.30 -5.62 8.79
C THR A 46 10.79 -5.64 8.90
N VAL A 47 10.22 -6.75 9.37
CA VAL A 47 8.78 -6.88 9.59
C VAL A 47 8.33 -5.93 10.70
N GLN A 48 7.47 -4.95 10.38
CA GLN A 48 6.89 -4.03 11.35
C GLN A 48 5.59 -4.54 11.96
N TRP A 49 4.82 -5.30 11.18
CA TRP A 49 3.60 -5.93 11.64
C TRP A 49 3.40 -7.24 10.87
N SER A 50 2.76 -8.22 11.51
CA SER A 50 2.40 -9.49 10.91
C SER A 50 1.00 -9.87 11.36
N GLU A 51 0.28 -10.46 10.44
CA GLU A 51 -1.06 -11.02 10.54
C GLU A 51 -1.01 -12.46 9.99
N GLU A 52 -2.12 -13.19 10.00
CA GLU A 52 -2.18 -14.62 9.68
C GLU A 52 -1.64 -14.94 8.27
N ASP A 53 -2.04 -14.13 7.27
CA ASP A 53 -1.61 -14.31 5.87
C ASP A 53 -0.95 -13.05 5.27
N ARG A 54 -0.64 -12.04 6.09
CA ARG A 54 -0.13 -10.75 5.63
C ARG A 54 0.92 -10.20 6.57
N MET A 55 1.92 -9.54 6.03
CA MET A 55 2.89 -8.79 6.82
C MET A 55 3.30 -7.50 6.14
N GLY A 56 3.62 -6.51 6.96
CA GLY A 56 4.21 -5.26 6.54
C GLY A 56 5.69 -5.24 6.86
N ILE A 57 6.49 -5.04 5.84
CA ILE A 57 7.93 -4.96 5.90
C ILE A 57 8.33 -3.49 5.70
N ARG A 58 9.26 -3.01 6.52
CA ARG A 58 9.87 -1.69 6.38
C ARG A 58 11.30 -1.84 5.89
N PHE A 59 11.63 -1.12 4.82
CA PHE A 59 12.98 -1.07 4.31
C PHE A 59 13.85 -0.15 5.19
N PRO A 60 15.08 -0.54 5.51
CA PRO A 60 16.02 0.29 6.26
C PRO A 60 16.55 1.45 5.41
N TYR A 61 16.61 1.26 4.09
CA TYR A 61 16.99 2.26 3.10
C TYR A 61 15.88 2.37 2.07
N GLU A 62 15.65 3.57 1.55
CA GLU A 62 14.68 3.78 0.48
C GLU A 62 15.10 2.98 -0.76
N LEU A 63 14.11 2.41 -1.47
CA LEU A 63 14.33 1.81 -2.78
C LEU A 63 14.87 2.92 -3.70
N ALA A 64 16.16 2.92 -3.97
CA ALA A 64 16.81 3.96 -4.77
C ALA A 64 16.94 3.56 -6.25
N ASP A 65 17.16 2.27 -6.53
CA ASP A 65 17.40 1.74 -7.86
C ASP A 65 16.97 0.26 -7.97
N GLY A 66 16.68 -0.22 -9.19
CA GLY A 66 16.41 -1.62 -9.51
C GLY A 66 14.97 -1.94 -9.94
N PRO A 67 14.67 -3.18 -10.35
CA PRO A 67 13.34 -3.57 -10.86
C PRO A 67 12.20 -3.43 -9.83
N LEU A 68 12.53 -3.47 -8.53
CA LEU A 68 11.57 -3.13 -7.47
C LEU A 68 11.25 -1.63 -7.42
N PHE A 69 12.23 -0.77 -7.73
CA PHE A 69 12.01 0.67 -7.85
C PHE A 69 11.16 0.99 -9.08
N ASP A 70 11.39 0.34 -10.22
CA ASP A 70 10.56 0.50 -11.42
C ASP A 70 9.09 0.11 -11.14
N ARG A 71 8.89 -1.02 -10.44
CA ARG A 71 7.56 -1.43 -9.95
C ARG A 71 6.93 -0.41 -9.00
N LEU A 72 7.73 0.21 -8.12
CA LEU A 72 7.28 1.26 -7.23
C LEU A 72 6.85 2.50 -8.01
N GLU A 73 7.65 2.96 -8.97
CA GLU A 73 7.32 4.11 -9.82
C GLU A 73 6.04 3.85 -10.63
N ILE A 74 5.84 2.63 -11.14
CA ILE A 74 4.60 2.23 -11.81
C ILE A 74 3.42 2.23 -10.84
N ALA A 75 3.57 1.66 -9.63
CA ALA A 75 2.52 1.63 -8.62
C ALA A 75 2.18 3.05 -8.12
N ARG A 76 3.17 3.92 -8.01
CA ARG A 76 3.05 5.33 -7.66
C ARG A 76 2.32 6.10 -8.76
N ALA A 77 2.71 5.90 -10.02
CA ALA A 77 2.04 6.48 -11.18
C ALA A 77 0.58 6.04 -11.27
N ALA A 78 0.28 4.76 -10.97
CA ALA A 78 -1.08 4.25 -10.92
C ALA A 78 -1.91 4.89 -9.79
N ARG A 79 -1.33 5.06 -8.59
CA ARG A 79 -1.96 5.78 -7.47
C ARG A 79 -2.13 7.29 -7.70
N LEU A 80 -1.26 7.88 -8.52
CA LEU A 80 -1.33 9.30 -8.89
C LEU A 80 -2.36 9.59 -9.98
N THR A 81 -3.03 8.59 -10.56
CA THR A 81 -4.25 8.82 -11.33
C THR A 81 -5.27 9.43 -10.37
N PRO A 82 -5.59 10.72 -10.45
CA PRO A 82 -6.58 11.30 -9.57
C PRO A 82 -7.89 10.64 -9.95
N THR A 83 -8.52 9.93 -9.02
CA THR A 83 -9.93 9.60 -9.14
C THR A 83 -10.64 10.95 -9.29
N ALA A 84 -10.96 11.30 -10.53
CA ALA A 84 -11.55 12.56 -10.88
C ALA A 84 -12.85 12.71 -10.10
N LEU A 85 -12.85 13.72 -9.22
CA LEU A 85 -13.98 14.60 -8.90
C LEU A 85 -15.37 13.95 -9.06
N GLN A 86 -15.93 13.43 -7.97
CA GLN A 86 -17.38 13.58 -7.81
C GLN A 86 -17.66 14.96 -7.19
N PRO A 87 -18.40 15.84 -7.89
CA PRO A 87 -18.74 17.13 -7.36
C PRO A 87 -19.59 16.94 -6.12
N ARG A 88 -19.26 17.68 -5.05
CA ARG A 88 -20.19 17.91 -3.96
C ARG A 88 -21.45 18.51 -4.56
N THR A 89 -22.51 17.71 -4.71
CA THR A 89 -23.85 18.26 -4.84
C THR A 89 -24.19 18.92 -3.52
N LEU A 90 -23.84 20.21 -3.41
CA LEU A 90 -24.50 21.16 -2.53
C LEU A 90 -25.97 21.21 -2.98
N GLY A 91 -26.75 20.24 -2.52
CA GLY A 91 -28.20 20.28 -2.55
C GLY A 91 -28.62 21.52 -1.78
N ALA A 92 -29.02 22.53 -2.55
CA ALA A 92 -29.49 23.82 -2.09
C ALA A 92 -30.47 23.66 -0.92
N ARG A 93 -30.21 24.39 0.16
CA ARG A 93 -31.21 24.71 1.17
C ARG A 93 -32.38 25.38 0.45
N PRO A 94 -33.63 24.89 0.54
CA PRO A 94 -34.76 25.77 0.29
C PRO A 94 -34.86 26.70 1.49
N ALA A 95 -34.25 27.88 1.36
CA ALA A 95 -34.73 29.06 2.05
C ALA A 95 -36.09 29.41 1.42
N GLY A 96 -37.19 29.17 2.15
CA GLY A 96 -38.51 29.51 1.62
C GLY A 96 -39.67 29.13 2.52
N GLY A 97 -40.11 30.07 3.36
CA GLY A 97 -41.53 30.33 3.53
C GLY A 97 -42.26 29.66 4.70
N PHE A 98 -42.04 30.16 5.92
CA PHE A 98 -43.14 30.28 6.88
C PHE A 98 -44.11 31.35 6.33
N GLY A 99 -45.36 30.98 5.98
CA GLY A 99 -46.35 31.98 5.57
C GLY A 99 -47.65 31.47 4.93
N ARG A 100 -48.65 31.20 5.78
CA ARG A 100 -50.00 31.82 5.73
C ARG A 100 -50.85 31.72 4.41
N ARG A 101 -52.02 31.06 4.60
CA ARG A 101 -53.43 31.31 4.14
C ARG A 101 -54.02 30.79 2.80
N PHE A 102 -55.21 30.19 2.99
CA PHE A 102 -56.46 30.10 2.21
C PHE A 102 -56.55 29.22 0.95
N GLY A 103 -57.61 28.40 0.94
CA GLY A 103 -58.09 27.53 -0.12
C GLY A 103 -59.02 26.48 0.48
#